data_AF-A0A3C1F600-F1
#
_entry.id   AF-A0A3C1F600-F1
#
_cell.length_a   1.000
_cell.length_b   1.000
_cell.length_c   1.000
_cell.angle_alpha   90.00
_cell.angle_beta   90.00
_cell.angle_gamma   90.00
#
_symmetry.space_group_name_H-M   'P 1'
#
loop_
_entity.id
_entity.type
_entity.pdbx_description
1 polymer ?
#
loop_
_entity_poly.entity_id
_entity_poly.type
_entity_poly.pdbx_seq_one_letter_code
_entity_poly.pdbx_strand_id
1 'polypeptide(L)' 'MKYCATERAWVMRLLARLTPAQRARYEVEMRSAPAHPHSGKKYDRLKAEVAERILLEDSRKGATRGQLES' A
#
# COMPACT_ATOMS: atom_id res chain seq x y z
N MET A 1 -16.36 14.05 -2.37
CA MET A 1 -15.01 14.17 -2.96
C MET A 1 -14.91 13.26 -4.18
N LYS A 2 -14.89 13.82 -5.40
CA LYS A 2 -14.58 13.06 -6.62
C LYS A 2 -13.06 12.90 -6.65
N TYR A 3 -12.56 11.70 -6.41
CA TYR A 3 -11.14 11.39 -6.54
C TYR A 3 -10.72 11.63 -8.00
N CYS A 4 -9.69 12.44 -8.21
CA CYS A 4 -9.21 12.77 -9.55
C CYS A 4 -8.55 11.54 -10.17
N ALA A 5 -8.68 11.35 -11.50
CA ALA A 5 -8.07 10.23 -12.23
C ALA A 5 -6.56 10.06 -11.94
N THR A 6 -5.88 11.17 -11.64
CA THR A 6 -4.48 11.24 -11.21
C THR A 6 -4.19 10.45 -9.94
N GLU A 7 -5.06 10.50 -8.92
CA GLU A 7 -4.87 9.77 -7.67
C GLU A 7 -4.98 8.26 -7.90
N ARG A 8 -5.92 7.84 -8.75
CA ARG A 8 -6.10 6.43 -9.09
C ARG A 8 -4.92 5.87 -9.88
N ALA A 9 -4.37 6.65 -10.81
CA ALA A 9 -3.15 6.29 -11.52
C ALA A 9 -1.94 6.18 -10.59
N TRP A 10 -1.82 7.09 -9.62
CA TRP A 10 -0.76 7.05 -8.62
C TRP A 10 -0.84 5.82 -7.71
N VAL A 11 -2.04 5.47 -7.22
CA VAL A 11 -2.26 4.23 -6.44
C VAL A 11 -1.85 3.00 -7.23
N MET A 12 -2.22 2.92 -8.52
CA MET A 12 -1.83 1.77 -9.36
C MET A 12 -0.31 1.67 -9.53
N ARG A 13 0.40 2.81 -9.67
CA ARG A 13 1.86 2.83 -9.72
C ARG A 13 2.49 2.37 -8.40
N LEU A 14 1.90 2.74 -7.25
CA LEU A 14 2.33 2.27 -5.93
C LEU A 14 2.20 0.75 -5.80
N LEU A 15 1.04 0.21 -6.18
CA LEU A 15 0.78 -1.24 -6.12
C LEU A 15 1.69 -2.04 -7.05
N ALA A 16 2.05 -1.47 -8.21
CA ALA A 16 2.99 -2.09 -9.14
C ALA A 16 4.43 -2.20 -8.59
N ARG A 17 4.79 -1.40 -7.58
CA ARG A 17 6.11 -1.43 -6.93
C ARG A 17 6.23 -2.47 -5.82
N LEU A 18 5.12 -3.06 -5.38
CA LEU A 18 5.13 -4.07 -4.33
C LEU A 18 5.73 -5.38 -4.85
N THR A 19 6.68 -5.93 -4.10
CA THR A 19 7.14 -7.31 -4.32
C THR A 19 6.01 -8.32 -4.00
N PRO A 20 6.11 -9.60 -4.44
CA PRO A 20 5.11 -10.60 -4.11
C PRO A 20 4.84 -10.75 -2.60
N ALA A 21 5.90 -10.69 -1.78
CA ALA A 21 5.77 -10.76 -0.32
C ALA A 21 5.03 -9.55 0.26
N GLN A 22 5.33 -8.35 -0.22
CA GLN A 22 4.65 -7.12 0.17
C GLN A 22 3.19 -7.11 -0.28
N ARG A 23 2.92 -7.66 -1.46
CA ARG A 23 1.56 -7.79 -2.00
C ARG A 23 0.70 -8.75 -1.17
N ALA A 24 1.26 -9.85 -0.70
CA ALA A 24 0.56 -10.74 0.22
C ALA A 24 0.18 -10.03 1.53
N ARG A 25 1.10 -9.24 2.12
CA ARG A 25 0.82 -8.42 3.31
C ARG A 25 -0.29 -7.39 3.03
N TYR A 26 -0.19 -6.71 1.90
CA TYR A 26 -1.20 -5.75 1.44
C TYR A 26 -2.60 -6.38 1.33
N GLU A 27 -2.71 -7.58 0.73
CA GLU A 27 -3.99 -8.27 0.57
C GLU A 27 -4.62 -8.70 1.90
N VAL A 28 -3.80 -9.16 2.86
CA VAL A 28 -4.25 -9.50 4.21
C VAL A 28 -4.85 -8.28 4.91
N GLU A 29 -4.15 -7.15 4.86
CA GLU A 29 -4.64 -5.92 5.48
C GLU A 29 -5.91 -5.38 4.81
N MET A 30 -5.94 -5.39 3.48
CA MET A 30 -7.08 -4.92 2.71
C MET A 30 -8.33 -5.78 2.92
N ARG A 31 -8.18 -7.06 3.28
CA ARG A 31 -9.30 -7.93 3.64
C ARG A 31 -10.05 -7.39 4.86
N SER A 32 -9.33 -6.97 5.90
CA SER A 32 -9.89 -6.46 7.16
C SER A 32 -10.26 -4.97 7.13
N ALA A 33 -9.82 -4.24 6.11
CA ALA A 33 -10.06 -2.80 5.98
C ALA A 33 -11.55 -2.43 5.82
N PRO A 34 -12.03 -1.28 6.33
CA PRO A 34 -13.40 -0.84 6.09
C PRO A 34 -13.66 -0.55 4.61
N ALA A 35 -14.80 -1.01 4.10
CA ALA A 35 -15.25 -0.74 2.74
C ALA A 35 -16.24 0.44 2.70
N HIS A 36 -16.37 1.08 1.54
CA HIS A 36 -17.34 2.15 1.36
C HIS A 36 -18.76 1.62 1.59
N PRO A 37 -19.54 2.19 2.53
CA PRO A 37 -20.79 1.61 3.01
C PRO A 37 -21.83 1.39 1.90
N HIS A 38 -21.84 2.26 0.88
CA HIS A 38 -22.79 2.16 -0.23
C HIS A 38 -22.28 1.46 -1.50
N SER A 39 -20.96 1.27 -1.66
CA SER A 39 -20.43 0.70 -2.92
C SER A 39 -19.66 -0.60 -2.73
N GLY A 40 -19.37 -1.00 -1.49
CA GLY A 40 -18.54 -2.16 -1.16
C GLY A 40 -17.07 -2.04 -1.60
N LYS A 41 -16.70 -0.98 -2.31
CA LYS A 41 -15.33 -0.73 -2.77
C LYS A 41 -14.47 -0.18 -1.64
N LYS A 42 -13.22 -0.61 -1.59
CA LYS A 42 -12.21 -0.02 -0.69
C LYS A 42 -11.80 1.36 -1.22
N TYR A 43 -11.64 2.33 -0.32
CA TYR A 43 -11.21 3.69 -0.66
C TYR A 43 -9.84 3.67 -1.34
N ASP A 44 -9.69 4.36 -2.47
CA ASP A 44 -8.40 4.42 -3.18
C ASP A 44 -7.31 5.08 -2.31
N ARG A 45 -7.68 6.06 -1.47
CA ARG A 45 -6.80 6.61 -0.43
C ARG A 45 -6.27 5.54 0.53
N LEU A 46 -7.15 4.68 1.05
CA LEU A 46 -6.78 3.62 1.97
C LEU A 46 -5.83 2.60 1.30
N LYS A 47 -6.06 2.29 0.02
CA LYS A 47 -5.16 1.45 -0.76
C LYS A 47 -3.76 2.06 -0.86
N ALA A 48 -3.69 3.38 -1.06
CA ALA A 48 -2.42 4.10 -1.13
C ALA A 48 -1.69 4.09 0.22
N GLU A 49 -2.39 4.44 1.30
CA GLU A 49 -1.82 4.52 2.66
C GLU A 49 -1.22 3.17 3.10
N VAL A 50 -1.92 2.06 2.84
CA VAL A 50 -1.40 0.71 3.16
C VAL A 50 -0.19 0.36 2.29
N ALA A 51 -0.24 0.65 0.99
CA ALA A 51 0.88 0.37 0.08
C ALA A 51 2.13 1.18 0.44
N GLU A 52 1.99 2.47 0.74
CA GLU A 52 3.08 3.34 1.18
C GLU A 52 3.68 2.87 2.50
N ARG A 53 2.84 2.49 3.46
CA ARG A 53 3.31 1.98 4.75
C ARG A 53 4.17 0.73 4.59
N ILE A 54 3.72 -0.24 3.79
CA ILE A 54 4.48 -1.47 3.54
C ILE A 54 5.83 -1.16 2.88
N LEU A 55 5.84 -0.30 1.86
CA LEU A 55 7.07 0.11 1.19
C LEU A 55 8.05 0.81 2.15
N LEU A 56 7.54 1.70 3.02
CA LEU A 56 8.35 2.41 4.01
C LEU A 56 8.91 1.47 5.08
N GLU A 57 8.10 0.55 5.60
CA GLU A 57 8.53 -0.44 6.59
C GLU A 57 9.64 -1.34 6.05
N ASP A 58 9.50 -1.85 4.82
CA ASP A 58 10.52 -2.68 4.21
C ASP A 58 11.77 -1.90 3.80
N SER A 59 11.61 -0.65 3.35
CA SER A 59 12.76 0.25 3.13
C SER A 59 13.55 0.48 4.42
N ARG A 60 12.87 0.66 5.55
CA ARG A 60 13.49 0.78 6.87
C ARG A 60 14.16 -0.52 7.31
N LYS A 61 13.50 -1.68 7.14
CA LYS A 61 14.11 -2.98 7.46
C LYS A 61 15.35 -3.28 6.61
N GLY A 62 15.32 -2.93 5.32
CA GLY A 62 16.47 -3.03 4.43
C GLY A 62 17.61 -2.12 4.86
N ALA A 63 17.32 -0.87 5.22
CA ALA A 63 18.31 0.07 5.74
C ALA A 63 18.92 -0.39 7.08
N THR A 64 18.10 -0.99 7.96
CA THR A 64 18.58 -1.49 9.26
C THR A 64 19.49 -2.72 9.09
N ARG A 65 19.20 -3.58 8.11
CA ARG A 65 20.04 -4.74 7.80
C ARG A 65 21.36 -4.36 7.15
N GLY A 66 21.40 -3.31 6.33
CA GLY A 66 22.62 -2.77 5.75
C GLY A 66 23.50 -1.98 6.73
N GLN A 67 22.93 -1.34 7.76
CA GLN A 67 23.68 -0.57 8.76
C GLN A 67 24.32 -1.41 9.88
N LEU A 68 23.90 -2.67 10.07
CA LEU A 68 24.46 -3.56 11.09
C LEU A 68 25.64 -4.41 10.58
N GLU A 69 25.92 -4.38 9.27
CA GLU A 69 27.00 -5.14 8.64
C GLU A 69 28.15 -4.24 8.12
N SER A 70 28.25 -2.98 8.59
CA SER A 70 29.36 -2.06 8.30
C SER A 70 30.16 -1.71 9.54
#